data_AF-A0A6G3XZN9-F1
#
_entry.id   AF-A0A6G3XZN9-F1
#
_cell.length_a   1.000
_cell.length_b   1.000
_cell.length_c   1.000
_cell.angle_alpha   90.00
_cell.angle_beta   90.00
_cell.angle_gamma   90.00
#
_symmetry.space_group_name_H-M   'P 1'
#
loop_
_entity.id
_entity.type
_entity.pdbx_description
1 polymer ?
#
loop_
_entity_poly.entity_id
_entity_poly.type
_entity_poly.pdbx_seq_one_letter_code
_entity_poly.pdbx_strand_id
1 'polypeptide(L)'
;PVSAAGGLAVTGIEVDGAAPSDYARKQRVSVSDVRVVAGSGPERPVPAPESTRWDAAMTLTEYGEVRPGKPPVRNGASGLPDFTYDTGVDNENNWDPTSGTLRVTAARPKAAVVKAVATDAYLKSTNAKLGDEIDV
;
A
#
# COMPACT_ATOMS: atom_id res chain seq x y z
N PRO A 1 -9.39 -11.20 5.06
CA PRO A 1 -8.38 -12.28 5.00
C PRO A 1 -8.08 -12.66 3.55
N VAL A 2 -6.81 -12.69 3.14
CA VAL A 2 -6.42 -13.42 1.93
C VAL A 2 -6.48 -14.89 2.33
N SER A 3 -7.51 -15.60 1.87
CA SER A 3 -7.60 -17.04 2.09
C SER A 3 -6.41 -17.68 1.37
N ALA A 4 -5.74 -18.65 2.00
CA ALA A 4 -4.74 -19.48 1.31
C ALA A 4 -5.35 -20.22 0.09
N ALA A 5 -6.69 -20.37 0.05
CA ALA A 5 -7.43 -20.89 -1.10
C ALA A 5 -7.82 -19.81 -2.14
N GLY A 6 -7.57 -18.53 -1.87
CA GLY A 6 -8.05 -17.37 -2.65
C GLY A 6 -7.20 -16.97 -3.86
N GLY A 7 -6.15 -17.74 -4.18
CA GLY A 7 -5.21 -17.39 -5.24
C GLY A 7 -4.35 -16.16 -4.91
N LEU A 8 -3.41 -15.86 -5.82
CA LEU A 8 -2.60 -14.64 -5.71
C LEU A 8 -3.46 -13.42 -6.08
N ALA A 9 -3.32 -12.35 -5.32
CA ALA A 9 -4.00 -11.08 -5.56
C ALA A 9 -3.05 -9.92 -5.29
N VAL A 10 -3.13 -8.86 -6.11
CA VAL A 10 -2.36 -7.64 -5.88
C VAL A 10 -3.03 -6.84 -4.76
N THR A 11 -2.25 -6.50 -3.75
CA THR A 11 -2.75 -5.87 -2.52
C THR A 11 -2.33 -4.42 -2.38
N GLY A 12 -1.22 -4.07 -3.02
CA GLY A 12 -0.62 -2.75 -2.96
C GLY A 12 0.55 -2.65 -3.94
N ILE A 13 0.91 -1.42 -4.25
CA ILE A 13 2.04 -1.04 -5.09
C ILE A 13 2.71 0.15 -4.43
N GLU A 14 4.03 0.13 -4.42
CA GLU A 14 4.85 1.23 -3.93
C GLU A 14 5.73 1.71 -5.09
N VAL A 15 5.82 3.02 -5.25
CA VAL A 15 6.71 3.65 -6.21
C VAL A 15 7.56 4.64 -5.45
N ASP A 16 8.85 4.31 -5.35
CA ASP A 16 9.87 5.18 -4.79
C ASP A 16 10.62 5.88 -5.91
N GLY A 17 10.95 7.14 -5.69
CA GLY A 17 11.75 7.90 -6.63
C GLY A 17 12.37 9.14 -6.01
N ALA A 18 13.48 9.57 -6.60
CA ALA A 18 13.96 10.93 -6.38
C ALA A 18 12.98 11.90 -7.03
N ALA A 19 12.62 12.95 -6.31
CA ALA A 19 11.90 14.06 -6.90
C ALA A 19 12.82 14.84 -7.85
N PRO A 20 12.28 15.47 -8.91
CA PRO A 20 13.07 16.34 -9.78
C PRO A 20 13.72 17.47 -8.98
N SER A 21 14.97 17.81 -9.29
CA SER A 21 15.74 18.83 -8.53
C SER A 21 15.36 20.27 -8.86
N ASP A 22 14.56 20.50 -9.90
CA ASP A 22 14.20 21.81 -10.43
C ASP A 22 12.82 22.27 -9.94
N TYR A 23 11.78 21.52 -10.26
CA TYR A 23 10.40 21.89 -9.92
C TYR A 23 9.50 20.67 -9.74
N ALA A 24 8.43 20.84 -8.95
CA ALA A 24 7.38 19.85 -8.81
C ALA A 24 6.77 19.46 -10.17
N ARG A 25 6.67 18.16 -10.43
CA ARG A 25 6.04 17.62 -11.65
C ARG A 25 4.83 16.78 -11.28
N LYS A 26 3.83 16.82 -12.17
CA LYS A 26 2.76 15.83 -12.14
C LYS A 26 3.20 14.60 -12.92
N GLN A 27 3.10 13.45 -12.27
CA GLN A 27 3.41 12.16 -12.88
C GLN A 27 2.19 11.25 -12.79
N ARG A 28 2.14 10.26 -13.68
CA ARG A 28 1.09 9.24 -13.68
C ARG A 28 1.72 7.88 -13.49
N VAL A 29 1.14 7.09 -12.60
CA VAL A 29 1.38 5.65 -12.50
C VAL A 29 0.11 4.93 -12.93
N SER A 30 0.26 3.92 -13.78
CA SER A 30 -0.82 3.04 -14.19
C SER A 30 -0.33 1.62 -14.27
N VAL A 31 -1.13 0.67 -13.79
CA VAL A 31 -0.88 -0.76 -13.99
C VAL A 31 -1.88 -1.29 -15.00
N SER A 32 -1.37 -1.88 -16.06
CA SER A 32 -2.17 -2.42 -17.16
C SER A 32 -2.44 -3.93 -17.02
N ASP A 33 -1.50 -4.69 -16.48
CA ASP A 33 -1.59 -6.14 -16.30
C ASP A 33 -0.62 -6.60 -15.20
N VAL A 34 -0.95 -7.71 -14.54
CA VAL A 34 -0.08 -8.35 -13.54
C VAL A 34 -0.07 -9.85 -13.79
N ARG A 35 1.14 -10.41 -13.88
CA ARG A 35 1.37 -11.83 -14.17
C ARG A 35 2.31 -12.45 -13.18
N VAL A 36 2.08 -13.74 -12.92
CA VAL A 36 2.97 -14.59 -12.14
C VAL A 36 3.75 -15.47 -13.09
N VAL A 37 5.07 -15.38 -12.98
CA VAL A 37 6.01 -16.27 -13.67
C VAL A 37 6.54 -17.27 -12.64
N ALA A 38 6.25 -18.55 -12.84
CA ALA A 38 6.86 -19.62 -12.07
C ALA A 38 8.08 -20.17 -12.84
N GLY A 39 9.12 -20.62 -12.13
CA GLY A 39 10.44 -20.92 -12.71
C GLY A 39 10.49 -21.92 -13.88
N SER A 40 9.42 -22.64 -14.18
CA SER A 40 9.32 -23.54 -15.35
C SER A 40 7.90 -23.64 -15.94
N GLY A 41 7.03 -22.65 -15.70
CA GLY A 41 5.61 -22.69 -16.09
C GLY A 41 5.19 -21.50 -16.95
N PRO A 42 4.05 -21.61 -17.66
CA PRO A 42 3.49 -20.48 -18.40
C PRO A 42 3.14 -19.33 -17.46
N GLU A 43 3.21 -18.11 -17.98
CA GLU A 43 2.72 -16.93 -17.27
C GLU A 43 1.25 -17.10 -16.93
N ARG A 44 0.88 -16.76 -15.69
CA ARG A 44 -0.51 -16.80 -15.24
C ARG A 44 -0.96 -15.39 -14.87
N PRO A 45 -2.09 -14.89 -15.43
CA PRO A 45 -2.62 -13.60 -15.05
C PRO A 45 -3.03 -13.61 -13.57
N VAL A 46 -2.81 -12.49 -12.89
CA VAL A 46 -3.30 -12.24 -11.54
C VAL A 46 -4.59 -11.44 -11.68
N PRO A 47 -5.76 -12.05 -11.39
CA PRO A 47 -7.02 -11.34 -11.53
C PRO A 47 -7.09 -10.17 -10.54
N ALA A 48 -7.37 -8.98 -11.07
CA ALA A 48 -7.79 -7.83 -10.30
C ALA A 48 -9.29 -7.60 -10.55
N PRO A 49 -10.17 -7.92 -9.58
CA PRO A 49 -11.59 -7.70 -9.74
C PRO A 49 -11.88 -6.23 -10.07
N GLU A 50 -12.76 -5.96 -11.03
CA GLU A 50 -13.19 -4.59 -11.38
C GLU A 50 -13.74 -3.83 -10.16
N SER A 51 -14.36 -4.54 -9.22
CA SER A 51 -14.88 -3.99 -7.98
C SER A 51 -13.80 -3.57 -6.98
N THR A 52 -12.52 -3.89 -7.23
CA THR A 52 -11.41 -3.50 -6.36
C THR A 52 -11.28 -1.98 -6.36
N ARG A 53 -11.41 -1.40 -5.17
CA ARG A 53 -11.13 0.01 -4.94
C ARG A 53 -9.68 0.14 -4.52
N TRP A 54 -9.06 1.24 -4.94
CA TRP A 54 -7.68 1.55 -4.62
C TRP A 54 -7.64 2.93 -3.99
N ASP A 55 -6.88 3.04 -2.92
CA ASP A 55 -6.54 4.28 -2.24
C ASP A 55 -5.06 4.57 -2.47
N ALA A 56 -4.69 5.84 -2.57
CA ALA A 56 -3.31 6.24 -2.79
C ALA A 56 -2.92 7.38 -1.85
N ALA A 57 -1.68 7.34 -1.36
CA ALA A 57 -1.09 8.36 -0.53
C ALA A 57 0.34 8.64 -0.98
N MET A 58 0.73 9.92 -0.91
CA MET A 58 2.08 10.36 -1.22
C MET A 58 2.80 10.76 0.06
N THR A 59 4.03 10.30 0.20
CA THR A 59 4.94 10.69 1.26
C THR A 59 6.19 11.28 0.63
N LEU A 60 6.68 12.36 1.22
CA LEU A 60 7.91 13.03 0.80
C LEU A 60 8.89 12.99 1.96
N THR A 61 10.15 12.73 1.65
CA THR A 61 11.26 12.79 2.60
C THR A 61 12.22 13.87 2.15
N GLU A 62 12.47 14.82 3.03
CA GLU A 62 13.28 16.01 2.78
C GLU A 62 14.03 16.33 4.07
N TYR A 63 15.35 16.51 4.01
CA TYR A 63 16.18 16.73 5.21
C TYR A 63 16.02 15.67 6.30
N GLY A 64 15.72 14.41 5.91
CA GLY A 64 15.44 13.32 6.85
C GLY A 64 14.07 13.41 7.54
N GLU A 65 13.29 14.46 7.26
CA GLU A 65 11.93 14.62 7.75
C GLU A 65 10.92 14.03 6.76
N VAL A 66 9.92 13.35 7.30
CA VAL A 66 8.83 12.74 6.53
C VAL A 66 7.61 13.64 6.61
N ARG A 67 7.11 14.07 5.45
CA ARG A 67 5.90 14.88 5.34
C ARG A 67 4.90 14.29 4.33
N PRO A 68 3.60 14.53 4.53
CA PRO A 68 2.61 14.17 3.52
C PRO A 68 2.80 15.00 2.24
N GLY A 69 2.72 14.34 1.10
CA GLY A 69 2.57 15.00 -0.20
C GLY A 69 1.12 15.38 -0.48
N LYS A 70 0.88 16.00 -1.65
CA LYS A 70 -0.50 16.25 -2.10
C LYS A 70 -1.21 14.91 -2.35
N PRO A 71 -2.50 14.79 -1.98
CA PRO A 71 -3.28 13.59 -2.26
C PRO A 71 -3.26 13.24 -3.75
N PRO A 72 -2.89 11.99 -4.13
CA PRO A 72 -2.96 11.54 -5.51
C PRO A 72 -4.41 11.56 -6.04
N VAL A 73 -4.56 11.87 -7.32
CA VAL A 73 -5.84 11.90 -8.02
C VAL A 73 -6.03 10.62 -8.81
N ARG A 74 -7.16 9.94 -8.61
CA ARG A 74 -7.50 8.75 -9.39
C ARG A 74 -7.98 9.13 -10.78
N ASN A 75 -7.42 8.50 -11.82
CA ASN A 75 -7.78 8.81 -13.21
C ASN A 75 -8.94 7.96 -13.75
N GLY A 76 -9.33 6.87 -13.06
CA GLY A 76 -10.39 5.93 -13.48
C GLY A 76 -11.32 5.48 -12.35
N ALA A 77 -12.43 4.82 -12.68
CA ALA A 77 -13.50 4.47 -11.74
C ALA A 77 -13.44 3.03 -11.19
N SER A 78 -12.82 2.07 -11.88
CA SER A 78 -12.74 0.65 -11.48
C SER A 78 -11.44 0.01 -11.98
N GLY A 79 -11.15 -1.22 -11.54
CA GLY A 79 -10.02 -2.00 -12.06
C GLY A 79 -8.67 -1.70 -11.41
N LEU A 80 -7.60 -1.86 -12.18
CA LEU A 80 -6.21 -1.73 -11.73
C LEU A 80 -5.85 -0.28 -11.32
N PRO A 81 -4.77 -0.09 -10.53
CA PRO A 81 -4.28 1.22 -10.13
C PRO A 81 -4.00 2.17 -11.30
N ASP A 82 -4.53 3.38 -11.22
CA ASP A 82 -4.26 4.48 -12.15
C ASP A 82 -4.41 5.83 -11.44
N PHE A 83 -3.27 6.45 -11.13
CA PHE A 83 -3.19 7.65 -10.31
C PHE A 83 -2.24 8.69 -10.90
N THR A 84 -2.64 9.94 -10.79
CA THR A 84 -1.79 11.09 -11.02
C THR A 84 -1.33 11.63 -9.66
N TYR A 85 -0.03 11.85 -9.50
CA TYR A 85 0.58 12.34 -8.26
C TYR A 85 1.54 13.49 -8.53
N ASP A 86 1.85 14.25 -7.48
CA ASP A 86 2.75 15.41 -7.51
C ASP A 86 4.05 15.04 -6.77
N THR A 87 5.20 15.36 -7.35
CA THR A 87 6.51 15.07 -6.74
C THR A 87 6.87 16.05 -5.61
N GLY A 88 6.12 17.14 -5.43
CA GLY A 88 6.08 17.93 -4.20
C GLY A 88 7.30 18.78 -3.86
N VAL A 89 8.08 19.17 -4.88
CA VAL A 89 9.31 19.98 -4.73
C VAL A 89 8.94 21.47 -4.73
N ASP A 90 9.32 22.19 -3.67
CA ASP A 90 8.92 23.59 -3.46
C ASP A 90 9.97 24.63 -3.91
N ASN A 91 11.24 24.29 -4.22
CA ASN A 91 12.22 25.24 -4.78
C ASN A 91 13.45 24.61 -5.49
N GLU A 92 14.10 25.41 -6.36
CA GLU A 92 15.31 25.05 -7.16
C GLU A 92 16.62 24.96 -6.35
N ASN A 93 16.61 25.26 -5.04
CA ASN A 93 17.82 25.50 -4.24
C ASN A 93 18.08 24.45 -3.13
N ASN A 94 17.39 23.31 -3.17
CA ASN A 94 17.63 22.22 -2.24
C ASN A 94 18.90 21.45 -2.61
N TRP A 95 19.95 21.58 -1.79
CA TRP A 95 21.17 20.79 -1.91
C TRP A 95 20.96 19.32 -1.49
N ASP A 96 19.92 19.04 -0.70
CA ASP A 96 19.50 17.68 -0.35
C ASP A 96 18.34 17.21 -1.24
N PRO A 97 18.48 16.06 -1.92
CA PRO A 97 17.44 15.56 -2.81
C PRO A 97 16.20 15.11 -2.01
N THR A 98 15.03 15.63 -2.40
CA THR A 98 13.75 15.13 -1.90
C THR A 98 13.48 13.76 -2.52
N SER A 99 13.10 12.76 -1.72
CA SER A 99 12.57 11.49 -2.22
C SER A 99 11.07 11.41 -1.98
N GLY A 100 10.37 10.75 -2.89
CA GLY A 100 8.92 10.55 -2.81
C GLY A 100 8.57 9.08 -2.86
N THR A 101 7.63 8.68 -2.02
CA THR A 101 7.01 7.36 -2.01
C THR A 101 5.52 7.52 -2.28
N LEU A 102 5.07 7.01 -3.42
CA LEU A 102 3.66 6.83 -3.71
C LEU A 102 3.24 5.42 -3.28
N ARG A 103 2.35 5.34 -2.30
CA ARG A 103 1.78 4.08 -1.83
C ARG A 103 0.35 3.96 -2.32
N VAL A 104 0.06 2.91 -3.09
CA VAL A 104 -1.28 2.58 -3.59
C VAL A 104 -1.71 1.26 -2.97
N THR A 105 -2.87 1.22 -2.32
CA THR A 105 -3.36 0.05 -1.57
C THR A 105 -4.78 -0.31 -1.98
N ALA A 106 -5.05 -1.59 -2.15
CA ALA A 106 -6.41 -2.06 -2.36
C ALA A 106 -7.22 -1.82 -1.08
N ALA A 107 -8.36 -1.15 -1.20
CA ALA A 107 -9.27 -0.94 -0.09
C ALA A 107 -9.82 -2.30 0.37
N ARG A 108 -9.73 -2.55 1.67
CA ARG A 108 -10.14 -3.83 2.27
C ARG A 108 -11.08 -3.59 3.42
N PRO A 109 -12.11 -4.44 3.58
CA PRO A 109 -12.85 -4.49 4.83
C PRO A 109 -11.88 -4.69 5.99
N LYS A 110 -12.12 -3.99 7.10
CA LYS A 110 -11.39 -4.21 8.34
C LYS A 110 -11.45 -5.71 8.67
N ALA A 111 -10.29 -6.29 8.98
CA ALA A 111 -10.23 -7.70 9.35
C ALA A 111 -11.18 -7.95 10.53
N ALA A 112 -11.99 -9.00 10.42
CA ALA A 112 -12.82 -9.42 11.54
C ALA A 112 -11.89 -9.79 12.70
N VAL A 113 -12.21 -9.28 13.90
CA VAL A 113 -11.51 -9.69 15.12
C VAL A 113 -11.74 -11.18 15.30
N VAL A 114 -10.66 -11.96 15.32
CA VAL A 114 -10.74 -13.39 15.56
C VAL A 114 -10.82 -13.60 17.06
N LYS A 115 -11.78 -14.40 17.52
CA LYS A 115 -11.83 -14.80 18.93
C LYS A 115 -10.67 -15.75 19.20
N ALA A 116 -9.70 -15.30 19.99
CA ALA A 116 -8.66 -16.17 20.51
C ALA A 116 -9.27 -17.15 21.53
N VAL A 117 -8.75 -18.38 21.56
CA VAL A 117 -9.04 -19.36 22.60
C VAL A 117 -7.79 -19.48 23.46
N ALA A 118 -7.91 -19.13 24.73
CA ALA A 118 -6.86 -19.30 25.72
C ALA A 118 -7.29 -20.36 26.74
N THR A 119 -6.34 -21.10 27.28
CA THR A 119 -6.59 -22.01 28.41
C THR A 119 -6.65 -21.22 29.71
N ASP A 120 -7.40 -21.73 30.69
CA ASP A 120 -7.45 -21.13 32.03
C ASP A 120 -6.06 -21.01 32.67
N ALA A 121 -5.16 -21.95 32.36
CA ALA A 121 -3.78 -21.91 32.82
C ALA A 121 -3.02 -20.71 32.24
N TYR A 122 -3.19 -20.43 30.95
CA TYR A 122 -2.60 -19.27 30.30
C TYR A 122 -3.11 -17.97 30.92
N LEU A 123 -4.43 -17.82 31.06
CA LEU A 123 -5.06 -16.63 31.65
C LEU A 123 -4.56 -16.35 33.07
N LYS A 124 -4.42 -17.40 33.90
CA LYS A 124 -3.86 -17.27 35.25
C LYS A 124 -2.39 -16.85 35.24
N SER A 125 -1.59 -17.39 34.32
CA SER A 125 -0.15 -17.10 34.25
C SER A 125 0.16 -15.69 33.75
N THR A 126 -0.68 -15.14 32.88
CA THR A 126 -0.52 -13.80 32.29
C THR A 126 -1.38 -12.73 32.96
N ASN A 127 -2.22 -13.12 33.92
CA ASN A 127 -3.24 -12.27 34.55
C ASN A 127 -4.20 -11.63 33.53
N ALA A 128 -4.38 -12.26 32.37
CA ALA A 128 -5.31 -11.84 31.33
C ALA A 128 -6.74 -12.32 31.62
N LYS A 129 -7.72 -11.57 31.15
CA LYS A 129 -9.17 -11.84 31.36
C LYS A 129 -9.87 -12.09 30.03
N LEU A 130 -11.03 -12.74 30.10
CA LEU A 130 -11.90 -12.89 28.94
C LEU A 130 -12.35 -11.49 28.46
N GLY A 131 -12.08 -11.18 27.19
CA GLY A 131 -12.36 -9.88 26.60
C GLY A 131 -11.15 -8.96 26.51
N ASP A 132 -10.02 -9.32 27.13
CA ASP A 132 -8.75 -8.62 26.90
C ASP A 132 -8.28 -8.83 25.46
N GLU A 133 -7.72 -7.77 24.87
CA GLU A 133 -7.09 -7.83 23.56
C GLU A 133 -5.63 -8.25 23.72
N ILE A 134 -5.19 -9.19 22.89
CA ILE A 134 -3.83 -9.72 22.89
C ILE A 134 -3.28 -9.51 21.49
N ASP A 135 -2.14 -8.82 21.40
CA ASP A 135 -1.35 -8.74 20.18
C ASP A 135 -0.46 -9.99 20.07
N VAL A 136 -0.38 -10.58 18.89
CA VAL A 136 0.29 -11.87 18.62
C VAL A 136 1.25 -11.77 17.46
#